data_AF-A0A2H0YZE8-F1
#
_entry.id   AF-A0A2H0YZE8-F1
#
_cell.length_a   1.000
_cell.length_b   1.000
_cell.length_c   1.000
_cell.angle_alpha   90.00
_cell.angle_beta   90.00
_cell.angle_gamma   90.00
#
_symmetry.space_group_name_H-M   'P 1'
#
loop_
_entity.id
_entity.type
_entity.pdbx_description
1 polymer ?
#
loop_
_entity_poly.entity_id
_entity_poly.type
_entity_poly.pdbx_seq_one_letter_code
_entity_poly.pdbx_strand_id
1 'polypeptide(L)'
;MRKFALIIALIWALWWLYFGLVSGTNEGIADNLISATPGLIFVASVVVAWRWQKAGAITLLIEGLIILFGYPRMAYGRLPFITILIVLVMLALPALLSGSLLIISNKKQKVLKTPPNPEEEVTEK
;
A
#
# COMPACT_ATOMS: atom_id res chain seq x y z
N MET A 1 15.53 -3.33 2.38
CA MET A 1 14.14 -3.22 2.88
C MET A 1 13.11 -3.02 1.78
N ARG A 2 13.40 -2.32 0.67
CA ARG A 2 12.48 -2.17 -0.48
C ARG A 2 11.79 -3.47 -0.93
N LYS A 3 12.55 -4.55 -1.16
CA LYS A 3 12.00 -5.83 -1.63
C LYS A 3 10.96 -6.39 -0.65
N PHE A 4 11.23 -6.31 0.65
CA PHE A 4 10.29 -6.73 1.70
C PHE A 4 9.00 -5.90 1.69
N ALA A 5 9.11 -4.56 1.55
CA ALA A 5 7.94 -3.70 1.47
C ALA A 5 7.04 -4.05 0.26
N LEU A 6 7.65 -4.32 -0.89
CA LEU A 6 6.93 -4.71 -2.10
C LEU A 6 6.32 -6.11 -1.99
N ILE A 7 7.02 -7.08 -1.39
CA ILE A 7 6.50 -8.44 -1.18
C ILE A 7 5.26 -8.39 -0.27
N ILE A 8 5.31 -7.63 0.83
CA ILE A 8 4.16 -7.46 1.74
C ILE A 8 2.99 -6.83 0.99
N ALA A 9 3.24 -5.74 0.24
CA ALA A 9 2.21 -5.06 -0.52
C ALA A 9 1.60 -5.96 -1.61
N LEU A 10 2.43 -6.79 -2.26
CA LEU A 10 2.00 -7.69 -3.33
C LEU A 10 1.16 -8.84 -2.79
N ILE A 11 1.58 -9.47 -1.68
CA ILE A 11 0.79 -10.51 -1.02
C ILE A 11 -0.58 -9.95 -0.61
N TRP A 12 -0.58 -8.75 -0.02
CA TRP A 12 -1.80 -8.07 0.39
C TRP A 12 -2.71 -7.74 -0.80
N ALA A 13 -2.17 -7.16 -1.87
CA ALA A 13 -2.94 -6.80 -3.06
C ALA A 13 -3.52 -8.04 -3.77
N LEU A 14 -2.73 -9.11 -3.88
CA LEU A 14 -3.18 -10.39 -4.45
C LEU A 14 -4.27 -11.04 -3.59
N TRP A 15 -4.16 -10.98 -2.27
CA TRP A 15 -5.20 -11.47 -1.37
C TRP A 15 -6.53 -10.75 -1.61
N TRP A 16 -6.52 -9.42 -1.73
CA TRP A 16 -7.73 -8.64 -2.01
C TRP A 16 -8.28 -8.86 -3.41
N LEU A 17 -7.42 -9.06 -4.40
CA LEU A 17 -7.83 -9.45 -5.75
C LEU A 17 -8.55 -10.80 -5.75
N TYR A 18 -7.96 -11.80 -5.10
CA TYR A 18 -8.56 -13.13 -4.94
C TYR A 18 -9.88 -13.04 -4.19
N PHE A 19 -9.92 -12.31 -3.07
CA PHE A 19 -11.15 -12.12 -2.31
C PHE A 19 -12.25 -11.49 -3.16
N GLY A 20 -11.95 -10.46 -3.94
CA GLY A 20 -12.93 -9.82 -4.82
C GLY A 20 -13.44 -10.74 -5.92
N LEU A 21 -12.56 -11.57 -6.50
CA LEU A 21 -12.96 -12.56 -7.52
C LEU A 21 -13.84 -13.68 -6.96
N VAL A 22 -13.59 -14.10 -5.71
CA VAL A 22 -14.34 -15.19 -5.05
C VAL A 22 -15.61 -14.69 -4.34
N SER A 23 -15.65 -13.44 -3.91
CA SER A 23 -16.80 -12.85 -3.22
C SER A 23 -17.90 -12.36 -4.15
N GLY A 24 -17.63 -12.26 -5.45
CA GLY A 24 -18.68 -12.04 -6.44
C GLY A 24 -19.70 -13.18 -6.39
N THR A 25 -20.98 -12.84 -6.36
CA THR A 25 -22.06 -13.82 -6.46
C THR A 25 -21.91 -14.56 -7.79
N ASN A 26 -22.23 -15.86 -7.83
CA ASN A 26 -22.10 -16.71 -9.03
C ASN A 26 -23.04 -16.31 -10.20
N GLU A 27 -23.46 -15.05 -10.26
CA GLU A 27 -24.44 -14.47 -11.17
C GLU A 27 -23.77 -14.00 -12.50
N GLY A 28 -22.43 -13.87 -12.54
CA GLY A 28 -21.68 -13.72 -13.79
C GLY A 28 -20.23 -13.24 -13.64
N ILE A 29 -19.44 -13.37 -14.72
CA ILE A 29 -18.03 -12.90 -14.77
C ILE A 29 -17.94 -11.38 -14.53
N ALA A 30 -18.95 -10.63 -14.94
CA ALA A 30 -18.99 -9.18 -14.78
C ALA A 30 -19.09 -8.75 -13.30
N ASP A 31 -19.91 -9.44 -12.50
CA ASP A 31 -20.09 -9.12 -11.07
C ASP A 31 -18.85 -9.47 -10.25
N ASN A 32 -18.16 -10.55 -10.64
CA ASN A 32 -16.86 -10.92 -10.07
C ASN A 32 -15.79 -9.85 -10.39
N LEU A 33 -15.82 -9.27 -11.59
CA LEU A 33 -14.89 -8.20 -11.97
C LEU A 33 -15.15 -6.92 -11.19
N ILE A 34 -16.42 -6.54 -11.00
CA ILE A 34 -16.79 -5.38 -10.20
C ILE A 34 -16.31 -5.58 -8.75
N SER A 35 -16.56 -6.75 -8.17
CA SER A 35 -16.11 -7.11 -6.82
C SER A 35 -14.58 -7.17 -6.68
N ALA A 36 -13.87 -7.53 -7.75
CA ALA A 36 -12.40 -7.55 -7.83
C ALA A 36 -11.75 -6.17 -8.09
N THR A 37 -12.54 -5.16 -8.45
CA THR A 37 -12.02 -3.82 -8.80
C THR A 37 -11.10 -3.22 -7.72
N PRO A 38 -11.42 -3.27 -6.41
CA PRO A 38 -10.53 -2.76 -5.37
C PRO A 38 -9.18 -3.50 -5.34
N GLY A 39 -9.20 -4.82 -5.49
CA GLY A 39 -7.98 -5.64 -5.53
C GLY A 39 -7.12 -5.35 -6.77
N LEU A 40 -7.75 -5.11 -7.93
CA LEU A 40 -7.03 -4.69 -9.15
C LEU A 40 -6.34 -3.34 -8.96
N ILE A 41 -7.02 -2.38 -8.31
CA ILE A 41 -6.44 -1.07 -7.99
C ILE A 41 -5.20 -1.24 -7.10
N PHE A 42 -5.28 -2.07 -6.05
CA PHE A 42 -4.14 -2.33 -5.18
C PHE A 42 -2.97 -2.98 -5.93
N VAL A 43 -3.23 -3.95 -6.81
CA VAL A 43 -2.18 -4.57 -7.64
C VAL A 43 -1.54 -3.53 -8.56
N ALA A 44 -2.33 -2.68 -9.21
CA ALA A 44 -1.82 -1.60 -10.05
C ALA A 44 -0.91 -0.65 -9.24
N SER A 45 -1.29 -0.30 -8.02
CA SER A 45 -0.49 0.54 -7.11
C SER A 45 0.83 -0.11 -6.73
N VAL A 46 0.86 -1.43 -6.52
CA VAL A 46 2.11 -2.19 -6.29
C VAL A 46 3.00 -2.18 -7.53
N VAL A 47 2.44 -2.33 -8.73
CA VAL A 47 3.19 -2.27 -10.00
C VAL A 47 3.80 -0.88 -10.19
N VAL A 48 3.04 0.18 -9.90
CA VAL A 48 3.52 1.57 -9.91
C VAL A 48 4.66 1.75 -8.90
N ALA A 49 4.55 1.19 -7.69
CA ALA A 49 5.60 1.23 -6.68
C ALA A 49 6.88 0.50 -7.10
N TRP A 50 6.76 -0.51 -7.97
CA TRP A 50 7.89 -1.24 -8.53
C TRP A 50 8.71 -0.38 -9.50
N ARG A 51 8.04 0.41 -10.35
CA ARG A 51 8.71 1.28 -11.33
C ARG A 51 9.14 2.62 -10.72
N TRP A 52 8.30 3.19 -9.86
CA TRP A 52 8.46 4.52 -9.27
C TRP A 52 8.23 4.49 -7.76
N GLN A 53 9.30 4.29 -7.00
CA GLN A 53 9.22 4.13 -5.53
C GLN A 53 8.51 5.29 -4.82
N LYS A 54 8.75 6.55 -5.22
CA LYS A 54 8.08 7.70 -4.58
C LYS A 54 6.60 7.74 -4.90
N ALA A 55 6.27 7.59 -6.18
CA ALA A 55 4.88 7.65 -6.64
C ALA A 55 4.08 6.52 -5.98
N GLY A 56 4.53 5.27 -6.06
CA GLY A 56 3.80 4.16 -5.47
C GLY A 56 3.75 4.18 -3.94
N ALA A 57 4.75 4.74 -3.25
CA ALA A 57 4.64 4.94 -1.81
C ALA A 57 3.55 5.97 -1.45
N ILE A 58 3.44 7.05 -2.22
CA ILE A 58 2.37 8.05 -2.06
C ILE A 58 1.02 7.42 -2.39
N THR A 59 0.92 6.65 -3.48
CA THR A 59 -0.32 5.97 -3.87
C THR A 59 -0.80 5.02 -2.79
N LEU A 60 0.07 4.15 -2.26
CA LEU A 60 -0.27 3.21 -1.17
C LEU A 60 -0.71 3.94 0.11
N LEU A 61 -0.09 5.08 0.43
CA LEU A 61 -0.52 5.90 1.56
C LEU A 61 -1.90 6.52 1.32
N ILE A 62 -2.14 7.08 0.13
CA ILE A 62 -3.43 7.66 -0.24
C ILE A 62 -4.53 6.59 -0.18
N GLU A 63 -4.30 5.40 -0.75
CA GLU A 63 -5.23 4.28 -0.67
C GLU A 63 -5.53 3.89 0.79
N GLY A 64 -4.48 3.75 1.61
CA GLY A 64 -4.61 3.46 3.03
C GLY A 64 -5.44 4.52 3.77
N LEU A 65 -5.25 5.80 3.45
CA LEU A 65 -6.05 6.92 3.99
C LEU A 65 -7.51 6.87 3.52
N ILE A 66 -7.74 6.63 2.23
CA ILE A 66 -9.09 6.52 1.66
C ILE A 66 -9.84 5.39 2.37
N ILE A 67 -9.20 4.25 2.62
CA ILE A 67 -9.79 3.14 3.36
C ILE A 67 -10.06 3.56 4.82
N LEU A 68 -9.06 4.14 5.48
CA LEU A 68 -9.10 4.52 6.90
C LEU A 68 -10.27 5.46 7.21
N PHE A 69 -10.59 6.40 6.31
CA PHE A 69 -11.70 7.36 6.51
C PHE A 69 -12.98 6.98 5.76
N GLY A 70 -12.86 6.36 4.60
CA GLY A 70 -13.99 6.00 3.75
C GLY A 70 -14.76 4.79 4.27
N TYR A 71 -14.05 3.74 4.71
CA TYR A 71 -14.70 2.51 5.16
C TYR A 71 -15.54 2.70 6.43
N PRO A 72 -15.06 3.36 7.51
CA PRO A 72 -15.90 3.60 8.68
C PRO A 72 -17.13 4.41 8.34
N ARG A 73 -17.02 5.41 7.45
CA ARG A 73 -18.15 6.24 7.05
C ARG A 73 -19.24 5.45 6.30
N MET A 74 -18.85 4.48 5.47
CA MET A 74 -19.79 3.60 4.78
C MET A 74 -20.37 2.50 5.69
N ALA A 75 -19.56 1.98 6.62
CA ALA A 75 -19.93 0.88 7.49
C ALA A 75 -20.65 1.32 8.77
N TYR A 76 -20.60 2.61 9.12
CA TYR A 76 -21.23 3.17 10.31
C TYR A 76 -22.73 2.88 10.31
N GLY A 77 -23.22 2.27 11.39
CA GLY A 77 -24.63 1.89 11.54
C GLY A 77 -25.06 0.61 10.83
N ARG A 78 -24.19 -0.01 10.01
CA ARG A 78 -24.48 -1.31 9.36
C ARG A 78 -23.74 -2.48 10.00
N LEU A 79 -22.55 -2.25 10.54
CA LEU A 79 -21.69 -3.27 11.14
C LEU A 79 -21.32 -2.93 12.59
N PRO A 80 -21.05 -3.94 13.43
CA PRO A 80 -20.52 -3.71 14.76
C PRO A 80 -19.17 -3.01 14.69
N PHE A 81 -18.90 -2.13 15.65
CA PHE A 81 -17.66 -1.35 15.72
C PHE A 81 -16.39 -2.21 15.65
N ILE A 82 -16.41 -3.37 16.33
CA ILE A 82 -15.29 -4.33 16.34
C ILE A 82 -15.00 -4.86 14.92
N THR A 83 -16.05 -5.18 14.15
CA THR A 83 -15.90 -5.63 12.76
C THR A 83 -15.28 -4.53 11.89
N ILE A 84 -15.72 -3.28 12.07
CA ILE A 84 -15.16 -2.13 11.35
C ILE A 84 -13.65 -1.99 11.64
N LEU A 85 -13.26 -2.12 12.92
CA LEU A 85 -11.85 -2.08 13.32
C LEU A 85 -11.02 -3.21 12.71
N ILE A 86 -11.52 -4.45 12.76
CA ILE A 86 -10.82 -5.62 12.20
C ILE A 86 -10.60 -5.42 10.69
N VAL A 87 -11.64 -5.01 9.97
CA VAL A 87 -11.55 -4.76 8.52
C VAL A 87 -10.59 -3.61 8.23
N LEU A 88 -10.59 -2.55 9.03
CA LEU A 88 -9.62 -1.46 8.90
C LEU A 88 -8.18 -1.94 9.04
N VAL A 89 -7.92 -2.77 10.05
CA VAL A 89 -6.58 -3.31 10.28
C VAL A 89 -6.16 -4.21 9.12
N MET A 90 -7.06 -5.00 8.55
CA MET A 90 -6.72 -5.87 7.41
C MET A 90 -6.59 -5.11 6.08
N LEU A 91 -7.38 -4.07 5.84
CA LEU A 91 -7.31 -3.27 4.61
C LEU A 91 -6.25 -2.17 4.68
N ALA A 92 -6.30 -1.28 5.66
CA ALA A 92 -5.51 -0.05 5.64
C ALA A 92 -4.06 -0.27 6.10
N LEU A 93 -3.85 -1.17 7.07
CA LEU A 93 -2.57 -1.31 7.75
C LEU A 93 -1.44 -1.79 6.82
N PRO A 94 -1.63 -2.81 5.97
CA PRO A 94 -0.58 -3.28 5.06
C PRO A 94 -0.20 -2.23 4.00
N ALA A 95 -1.18 -1.47 3.49
CA ALA A 95 -0.94 -0.38 2.55
C ALA A 95 -0.15 0.77 3.20
N LEU A 96 -0.55 1.19 4.41
CA LEU A 96 0.14 2.24 5.16
C LEU A 96 1.55 1.84 5.56
N LEU A 97 1.75 0.59 6.04
CA LEU A 97 3.06 0.08 6.41
C LEU A 97 3.98 -0.01 5.21
N SER A 98 3.52 -0.59 4.10
CA SER A 98 4.33 -0.73 2.89
C SER A 98 4.70 0.63 2.28
N GLY A 99 3.77 1.57 2.20
CA GLY A 99 4.02 2.95 1.76
C GLY A 99 5.04 3.67 2.65
N SER A 100 4.86 3.61 3.96
CA SER A 100 5.81 4.20 4.93
C SER A 100 7.21 3.59 4.83
N LEU A 101 7.29 2.27 4.74
CA LEU A 101 8.57 1.55 4.64
C LEU A 101 9.31 1.86 3.32
N LEU A 102 8.57 2.07 2.23
CA LEU A 102 9.13 2.52 0.96
C LEU A 102 9.72 3.93 1.03
N ILE A 103 9.07 4.88 1.72
CA ILE A 103 9.58 6.24 1.94
C ILE A 103 10.89 6.19 2.74
N ILE A 104 10.91 5.46 3.85
CA ILE A 104 12.10 5.31 4.70
C ILE A 104 13.25 4.66 3.92
N SER A 105 12.96 3.59 3.17
CA SER A 105 13.96 2.93 2.34
C SER A 105 14.52 3.84 1.25
N ASN A 106 13.72 4.77 0.71
CA ASN A 106 14.16 5.71 -0.31
C ASN A 106 15.04 6.83 0.28
N LYS A 107 14.73 7.33 1.48
CA LYS A 107 15.58 8.31 2.18
C LYS A 107 16.98 7.75 2.46
N LYS A 108 17.08 6.50 2.94
CA LYS A 108 18.38 5.85 3.18
C LYS A 108 19.22 5.69 1.90
N GLN A 109 18.60 5.36 0.77
CA GLN A 109 19.33 5.24 -0.50
C GLN A 109 19.84 6.57 -1.04
N LYS A 110 19.15 7.69 -0.78
CA LYS A 110 19.66 9.01 -1.14
C LYS A 110 20.90 9.38 -0.32
N VAL A 111 20.86 9.16 0.99
CA VAL A 111 21.99 9.48 1.89
C VAL A 111 23.25 8.69 1.51
N LEU A 112 23.12 7.41 1.17
CA LEU A 112 24.26 6.57 0.75
C LEU A 112 24.84 6.92 -0.62
N LYS A 113 24.12 7.69 -1.44
CA LYS A 113 24.58 8.10 -2.78
C LYS A 113 25.13 9.53 -2.82
N THR A 114 25.00 10.28 -1.73
CA THR A 114 25.65 11.58 -1.62
C THR A 114 27.13 11.34 -1.31
N PRO A 115 28.08 11.71 -2.18
CA PRO A 115 29.49 11.64 -1.82
C PRO A 115 29.77 12.55 -0.61
N PRO A 116 30.73 12.21 0.27
CA PRO A 116 31.15 13.09 1.35
C PRO A 116 31.56 14.45 0.78
N ASN A 117 31.20 15.53 1.47
CA ASN A 117 31.54 16.89 1.06
C ASN A 117 33.07 17.02 1.06
N PRO A 118 33.73 17.37 -0.06
CA PRO A 118 35.19 17.53 -0.10
C PRO A 118 35.73 18.64 0.82
N GLU A 119 34.86 19.46 1.42
CA GLU A 119 35.25 20.55 2.32
C GLU A 119 35.68 20.08 3.73
N GLU A 120 35.33 18.86 4.17
CA GLU A 120 35.76 18.34 5.49
C GLU A 120 37.18 17.72 5.47
N GLU A 121 37.74 17.39 4.29
CA GLU A 121 39.06 16.73 4.20
C GLU A 121 40.25 17.71 4.23
N VAL A 122 40.01 19.01 4.06
CA VAL A 122 41.08 20.03 3.95
C VAL A 122 41.42 20.68 5.29
N THR A 123 40.57 20.54 6.31
CA THR A 123 40.80 21.14 7.64
C THR A 123 41.54 20.25 8.63
N GLU A 124 41.95 19.04 8.23
CA GLU A 124 42.63 18.07 9.10
C GLU A 124 44.07 17.73 8.63
N LYS A 125 44.79 18.73 8.09
CA LYS A 125 46.23 18.65 7.83
C LYS A 125 46.99 19.78 8.49
#